data_AF-A0A7J6RZW2-F1
#
_entry.id   AF-A0A7J6RZW2-F1
#
_cell.length_a   1.000
_cell.length_b   1.000
_cell.length_c   1.000
_cell.angle_alpha   90.00
_cell.angle_beta   90.00
_cell.angle_gamma   90.00
#
_symmetry.space_group_name_H-M   'P 1'
#
loop_
_entity.id
_entity.type
_entity.pdbx_description
1 polymer ?
#
loop_
_entity_poly.entity_id
_entity_poly.type
_entity_poly.pdbx_seq_one_letter_code
_entity_poly.pdbx_strand_id
1 'polypeptide(L)'
;MTKASAAGMLMLAPIISAAPTGESLSLSVEEGFVKINLDGQEVELLLDSAYPFLSVLDGDWYEKEFGKGACMERRTGCYFCPTDDPCEFKDYKKLPTGVFADNSTIVSEIRWGSLSLNNRTISKFPFRVSRYAVRRNDPLRPWGHFGISMVPPDSKMFRRWPGDESMLDSLMRHRIIGRPTYTLLSKAQQLLPLNYISGELTLGDAIGYPRSEYKIIKFFHSPYHHRAYAKTWVSSVKLFDTNENLLTKERFQYTYPRSFMATIDTGTNTISLPYPHLHDDIVRVIRRGMKRDGYDDRHIAAMRIRFEDDDFLYVRKEVFDYLPVLGLQLEDGSK
;
A
#
# COMPACT_ATOMS: atom_id res chain seq x y z
N MET A 1 -2.75 -34.53 -4.86
CA MET A 1 -3.86 -33.78 -4.24
C MET A 1 -3.39 -32.37 -3.96
N THR A 2 -3.77 -31.42 -4.82
CA THR A 2 -3.43 -30.00 -4.74
C THR A 2 -4.28 -29.34 -3.66
N LYS A 3 -3.67 -28.99 -2.51
CA LYS A 3 -4.32 -28.18 -1.47
C LYS A 3 -4.31 -26.72 -1.92
N ALA A 4 -5.49 -26.13 -2.02
CA ALA A 4 -5.69 -24.72 -2.29
C ALA A 4 -5.08 -23.89 -1.14
N SER A 5 -4.23 -22.92 -1.50
CA SER A 5 -3.73 -21.89 -0.59
C SER A 5 -4.89 -20.95 -0.27
N ALA A 6 -5.20 -20.77 1.02
CA ALA A 6 -6.21 -19.85 1.49
C ALA A 6 -5.71 -18.41 1.27
N ALA A 7 -6.18 -17.76 0.21
CA ALA A 7 -6.00 -16.34 0.00
C ALA A 7 -6.87 -15.58 1.02
N GLY A 8 -6.25 -15.03 2.05
CA GLY A 8 -6.91 -14.07 2.94
C GLY A 8 -7.13 -12.75 2.19
N MET A 9 -8.38 -12.38 1.95
CA MET A 9 -8.78 -11.17 1.23
C MET A 9 -9.28 -10.14 2.22
N LEU A 10 -8.62 -8.99 2.30
CA LEU A 10 -8.97 -7.90 3.21
C LEU A 10 -9.87 -6.91 2.47
N MET A 11 -11.11 -6.76 2.94
CA MET A 11 -12.06 -5.80 2.36
C MET A 11 -12.13 -4.55 3.25
N LEU A 12 -12.00 -3.36 2.64
CA LEU A 12 -12.13 -2.08 3.32
C LEU A 12 -13.34 -1.36 2.76
N ALA A 13 -14.43 -1.28 3.53
CA ALA A 13 -15.64 -0.57 3.13
C ALA A 13 -16.21 0.23 4.32
N PRO A 14 -16.56 1.51 4.14
CA PRO A 14 -17.43 2.20 5.07
C PRO A 14 -18.84 1.63 4.98
N ILE A 15 -19.46 1.39 6.13
CA ILE A 15 -20.84 0.93 6.22
C ILE A 15 -21.76 2.12 5.90
N ILE A 16 -22.11 2.29 4.64
CA ILE A 16 -23.18 3.20 4.22
C ILE A 16 -24.23 2.41 3.45
N SER A 17 -25.44 2.34 4.03
CA SER A 17 -26.62 1.66 3.52
C SER A 17 -27.27 2.48 2.40
N ALA A 18 -26.68 2.46 1.21
CA ALA A 18 -27.40 2.70 -0.04
C ALA A 18 -27.55 1.38 -0.80
N ALA A 19 -28.48 1.27 -1.74
CA ALA A 19 -28.59 0.11 -2.64
C ALA A 19 -27.41 0.10 -3.64
N PRO A 20 -26.80 -1.05 -3.97
CA PRO A 20 -25.69 -1.10 -4.92
C PRO A 20 -26.19 -0.76 -6.33
N THR A 21 -25.55 0.21 -6.99
CA THR A 21 -25.90 0.60 -8.37
C THR A 21 -25.16 -0.23 -9.42
N GLY A 22 -24.36 -1.22 -9.01
CA GLY A 22 -23.75 -2.22 -9.91
C GLY A 22 -22.54 -1.72 -10.71
N GLU A 23 -22.05 -0.50 -10.46
CA GLU A 23 -20.86 0.04 -11.14
C GLU A 23 -19.59 -0.24 -10.32
N SER A 24 -18.79 -1.19 -10.81
CA SER A 24 -17.44 -1.48 -10.33
C SER A 24 -16.43 -1.43 -11.47
N LEU A 25 -15.16 -1.19 -11.14
CA LEU A 25 -14.04 -1.15 -12.07
C LEU A 25 -12.91 -2.03 -11.51
N SER A 26 -12.52 -3.07 -12.24
CA SER A 26 -11.40 -3.93 -11.87
C SER A 26 -10.15 -3.55 -12.66
N LEU A 27 -9.04 -3.39 -11.96
CA LEU A 27 -7.74 -3.01 -12.50
C LEU A 27 -6.71 -4.08 -12.09
N SER A 28 -5.85 -4.47 -13.03
CA SER A 28 -4.72 -5.35 -12.73
C SER A 28 -3.69 -4.60 -11.89
N VAL A 29 -3.15 -5.29 -10.87
CA VAL A 29 -2.04 -4.81 -10.05
C VAL A 29 -0.83 -5.71 -10.29
N GLU A 30 0.30 -5.11 -10.64
CA GLU A 30 1.53 -5.81 -10.98
C GLU A 30 2.67 -5.29 -10.12
N GLU A 31 3.20 -6.11 -9.21
CA GLU A 31 4.26 -5.76 -8.26
C GLU A 31 3.94 -4.48 -7.46
N GLY A 32 2.67 -4.26 -7.15
CA GLY A 32 2.18 -3.07 -6.46
C GLY A 32 1.93 -1.85 -7.35
N PHE A 33 2.02 -1.99 -8.68
CA PHE A 33 1.76 -0.91 -9.63
C PHE A 33 0.44 -1.10 -10.38
N VAL A 34 -0.21 0.01 -10.71
CA VAL A 34 -1.40 0.08 -11.58
C VAL A 34 -1.01 0.84 -12.85
N LYS A 35 -1.33 0.27 -14.01
CA LYS A 35 -1.16 0.95 -15.30
C LYS A 35 -2.43 1.72 -15.66
N ILE A 36 -2.25 2.97 -16.08
CA ILE A 36 -3.34 3.83 -16.53
C ILE A 36 -2.92 4.62 -17.77
N ASN A 37 -3.87 5.25 -18.44
CA ASN A 37 -3.58 6.20 -19.51
C ASN A 37 -4.04 7.61 -19.10
N LEU A 38 -3.09 8.56 -19.09
CA LEU A 38 -3.32 9.97 -18.82
C LEU A 38 -2.92 10.79 -20.04
N ASP A 39 -3.87 11.51 -20.64
CA ASP A 39 -3.64 12.33 -21.84
C ASP A 39 -2.95 11.58 -22.98
N GLY A 40 -3.35 10.32 -23.18
CA GLY A 40 -2.77 9.43 -24.19
C GLY A 40 -1.46 8.77 -23.76
N GLN A 41 -0.85 9.19 -22.64
CA GLN A 41 0.39 8.61 -22.11
C GLN A 41 0.09 7.46 -21.17
N GLU A 42 0.65 6.28 -21.44
CA GLU A 42 0.64 5.18 -20.50
C GLU A 42 1.59 5.48 -19.35
N VAL A 43 1.09 5.42 -18.12
CA VAL A 43 1.88 5.60 -16.90
C VAL A 43 1.62 4.46 -15.93
N GLU A 44 2.68 3.99 -15.29
CA GLU A 44 2.61 2.97 -14.23
C GLU A 44 2.83 3.65 -12.87
N LEU A 45 1.87 3.51 -11.97
CA LEU A 45 1.84 4.23 -10.69
C LEU A 45 1.80 3.26 -9.52
N LEU A 46 2.53 3.60 -8.45
CA LEU A 46 2.54 2.82 -7.22
C LEU A 46 1.15 2.89 -6.56
N LEU A 47 0.56 1.74 -6.26
CA LEU A 47 -0.68 1.68 -5.51
C LEU A 47 -0.43 2.10 -4.07
N ASP A 48 -1.04 3.20 -3.63
CA ASP A 48 -0.79 3.79 -2.31
C ASP A 48 -2.10 3.89 -1.49
N SER A 49 -2.20 3.07 -0.43
CA SER A 49 -3.31 3.05 0.53
C SER A 49 -3.32 4.21 1.53
N ALA A 50 -2.26 5.02 1.53
CA ALA A 50 -2.06 6.18 2.36
C ALA A 50 -2.30 7.49 1.61
N TYR A 51 -2.11 7.47 0.29
CA TYR A 51 -2.28 8.60 -0.58
C TYR A 51 -3.66 8.60 -1.23
N PRO A 52 -4.34 9.75 -1.37
CA PRO A 52 -5.73 9.77 -1.84
C PRO A 52 -5.91 10.37 -3.22
N PHE A 53 -4.83 10.89 -3.81
CA PHE A 53 -4.87 11.56 -5.10
C PHE A 53 -4.19 10.70 -6.16
N LEU A 54 -4.53 10.97 -7.41
CA LEU A 54 -3.72 10.53 -8.53
C LEU A 54 -2.55 11.50 -8.70
N SER A 55 -1.32 11.00 -8.63
CA SER A 55 -0.10 11.81 -8.75
C SER A 55 0.91 11.15 -9.68
N VAL A 56 1.48 11.95 -10.56
CA VAL A 56 2.55 11.59 -11.49
C VAL A 56 3.77 12.45 -11.23
N LEU A 57 4.94 12.00 -11.68
CA LEU A 57 6.16 12.80 -11.61
C LEU A 57 6.28 13.67 -12.87
N ASP A 58 6.76 14.90 -12.70
CA ASP A 58 7.20 15.70 -13.84
C ASP A 58 8.37 15.01 -14.54
N GLY A 59 8.11 14.47 -15.74
CA GLY A 59 9.08 13.71 -16.52
C GLY A 59 10.30 14.54 -16.93
N ASP A 60 10.12 15.80 -17.35
CA ASP A 60 11.21 16.68 -17.77
C ASP A 60 12.14 16.98 -16.59
N TRP A 61 11.56 17.26 -15.43
CA TRP A 61 12.33 17.45 -14.21
C TRP A 61 13.03 16.16 -13.78
N TYR A 62 12.36 15.02 -13.83
CA TYR A 62 12.91 13.74 -13.39
C TYR A 62 14.10 13.32 -14.25
N GLU A 63 13.99 13.40 -15.58
CA GLU A 63 15.11 13.09 -16.49
C GLU A 63 16.29 14.06 -16.30
N LYS A 64 16.03 15.33 -15.97
CA LYS A 64 17.08 16.30 -15.68
C LYS A 64 17.85 15.96 -14.40
N GLU A 65 17.17 15.49 -13.35
CA GLU A 65 17.80 15.16 -12.07
C GLU A 65 18.48 13.78 -12.08
N PHE A 66 17.87 12.79 -12.73
CA PHE A 66 18.32 11.39 -12.66
C PHE A 66 18.97 10.86 -13.95
N GLY A 67 19.01 11.67 -15.01
CA GLY A 67 19.59 11.33 -16.30
C GLY A 67 18.53 11.00 -17.37
N LYS A 68 18.87 11.27 -18.63
CA LYS A 68 18.00 10.96 -19.77
C LYS A 68 17.69 9.46 -19.82
N GLY A 69 16.42 9.10 -19.98
CA GLY A 69 15.97 7.71 -19.97
C GLY A 69 15.61 7.18 -18.58
N ALA A 70 15.86 7.92 -17.49
CA ALA A 70 15.51 7.50 -16.14
C ALA A 70 14.00 7.25 -15.95
N CYS A 71 13.16 7.92 -16.74
CA CYS A 71 11.72 7.67 -16.76
C CYS A 71 11.33 6.33 -17.40
N MET A 72 12.10 5.81 -18.35
CA MET A 72 11.81 4.53 -19.02
C MET A 72 12.40 3.33 -18.29
N GLU A 73 13.52 3.51 -17.58
CA GLU A 73 14.25 2.40 -16.95
C GLU A 73 13.50 1.77 -15.77
N ARG A 74 12.56 2.50 -15.16
CA ARG A 74 11.85 2.07 -13.96
C ARG A 74 10.43 2.58 -14.02
N ARG A 75 9.48 1.82 -13.45
CA ARG A 75 8.06 2.20 -13.29
C ARG A 75 7.90 3.43 -12.37
N THR A 76 8.40 4.59 -12.80
CA THR A 76 8.53 5.80 -11.99
C THR A 76 7.23 6.60 -11.96
N GLY A 77 6.35 6.39 -12.94
CA GLY A 77 5.14 7.20 -13.09
C GLY A 77 5.42 8.60 -13.62
N CYS A 78 6.44 8.75 -14.48
CA CYS A 78 6.70 10.01 -15.18
C CYS A 78 5.55 10.38 -16.12
N TYR A 79 5.25 11.66 -16.19
CA TYR A 79 4.31 12.27 -17.11
C TYR A 79 4.96 13.49 -17.76
N PHE A 80 4.84 13.59 -19.08
CA PHE A 80 5.38 14.73 -19.83
C PHE A 80 4.22 15.67 -20.17
N CYS A 81 4.26 16.90 -19.66
CA CYS A 81 3.22 17.87 -20.01
C CYS A 81 3.26 18.16 -21.52
N PRO A 82 2.08 18.29 -22.17
CA PRO A 82 2.00 18.71 -23.57
C PRO A 82 2.73 20.03 -23.81
N THR A 83 3.30 20.22 -25.00
CA THR A 83 4.07 21.43 -25.33
C THR A 83 3.19 22.69 -25.38
N ASP A 84 1.94 22.54 -25.78
CA ASP A 84 0.93 23.60 -25.84
C ASP A 84 0.35 23.96 -24.47
N ASP A 85 0.57 23.11 -23.47
CA ASP A 85 0.12 23.32 -22.09
C ASP A 85 1.17 22.76 -21.11
N PRO A 86 2.33 23.43 -20.95
CA PRO A 86 3.46 22.93 -20.15
C PRO A 86 3.18 22.99 -18.65
N CYS A 87 3.82 22.12 -17.86
CA CYS A 87 3.69 22.20 -16.40
C CYS A 87 4.32 23.50 -15.87
N GLU A 88 3.59 24.27 -15.08
CA GLU A 88 4.01 25.58 -14.56
C GLU A 88 4.36 25.55 -13.07
N PHE A 89 5.56 25.05 -12.75
CA PHE A 89 6.08 25.10 -11.38
C PHE A 89 6.64 26.48 -10.95
N LYS A 90 6.23 27.57 -11.63
CA LYS A 90 6.89 28.90 -11.60
C LYS A 90 6.80 29.62 -10.24
N ASP A 91 5.83 29.29 -9.39
CA ASP A 91 5.67 29.88 -8.06
C ASP A 91 5.53 28.79 -6.98
N TYR A 92 6.63 28.07 -6.71
CA TYR A 92 6.69 26.98 -5.72
C TYR A 92 6.21 27.39 -4.31
N LYS A 93 6.16 28.69 -3.98
CA LYS A 93 5.65 29.21 -2.70
C LYS A 93 4.12 29.25 -2.65
N LYS A 94 3.46 29.29 -3.80
CA LYS A 94 1.99 29.21 -3.93
C LYS A 94 1.50 27.81 -4.28
N LEU A 95 2.39 26.95 -4.75
CA LEU A 95 2.05 25.56 -4.99
C LEU A 95 1.88 24.84 -3.65
N PRO A 96 0.87 23.98 -3.54
CA PRO A 96 0.69 23.28 -2.30
C PRO A 96 1.83 22.27 -2.09
N THR A 97 2.32 22.25 -0.85
CA THR A 97 3.53 21.53 -0.44
C THR A 97 3.17 20.43 0.55
N GLY A 98 3.61 19.20 0.24
CA GLY A 98 3.57 18.09 1.18
C GLY A 98 4.94 17.88 1.77
N VAL A 99 5.02 17.66 3.08
CA VAL A 99 6.24 17.13 3.72
C VAL A 99 5.92 15.70 4.10
N PHE A 100 6.68 14.75 3.55
CA PHE A 100 6.58 13.34 3.88
C PHE A 100 7.34 13.01 5.17
N ALA A 101 7.15 11.80 5.69
CA ALA A 101 7.76 11.34 6.94
C ALA A 101 9.31 11.36 6.91
N ASP A 102 9.91 11.27 5.73
CA ASP A 102 11.34 11.35 5.44
C ASP A 102 11.86 12.82 5.32
N ASN A 103 11.03 13.82 5.64
CA ASN A 103 11.27 15.25 5.41
C ASN A 103 11.47 15.64 3.94
N SER A 104 11.21 14.75 2.97
CA SER A 104 11.16 15.13 1.57
C SER A 104 9.99 16.08 1.35
N THR A 105 10.22 17.13 0.57
CA THR A 105 9.17 18.09 0.21
C THR A 105 8.71 17.81 -1.20
N ILE A 106 7.43 17.54 -1.36
CA ILE A 106 6.79 17.42 -2.68
C ILE A 106 6.08 18.73 -3.00
N VAL A 107 6.37 19.26 -4.18
CA VAL A 107 5.65 20.38 -4.78
C VAL A 107 4.79 19.81 -5.88
N SER A 108 3.49 20.12 -5.88
CA SER A 108 2.57 19.60 -6.89
C SER A 108 1.74 20.70 -7.53
N GLU A 109 1.51 20.54 -8.83
CA GLU A 109 0.55 21.32 -9.60
C GLU A 109 -0.68 20.45 -9.89
N ILE A 110 -1.88 21.00 -9.73
CA ILE A 110 -3.12 20.30 -10.08
C ILE A 110 -3.40 20.55 -11.56
N ARG A 111 -3.61 19.46 -12.29
CA ARG A 111 -3.89 19.46 -13.72
C ARG A 111 -5.21 18.76 -14.00
N TRP A 112 -5.78 19.08 -15.16
CA TRP A 112 -7.00 18.47 -15.65
C TRP A 112 -6.72 17.89 -17.02
N GLY A 113 -6.99 16.59 -17.17
CA GLY A 113 -6.74 15.88 -18.41
C GLY A 113 -7.68 14.71 -18.59
N SER A 114 -7.44 13.94 -19.64
CA SER A 114 -8.17 12.71 -19.93
C SER A 114 -7.57 11.54 -19.17
N LEU A 115 -8.37 10.87 -18.35
CA LEU A 115 -8.00 9.62 -17.68
C LEU A 115 -8.76 8.46 -18.32
N SER A 116 -8.04 7.45 -18.82
CA SER A 116 -8.64 6.19 -19.25
C SER A 116 -8.23 5.05 -18.32
N LEU A 117 -9.26 4.34 -17.83
CA LEU A 117 -9.15 3.14 -17.01
C LEU A 117 -9.89 2.01 -17.75
N ASN A 118 -9.15 1.01 -18.23
CA ASN A 118 -9.65 0.00 -19.16
C ASN A 118 -10.32 0.65 -20.39
N ASN A 119 -11.62 0.41 -20.58
CA ASN A 119 -12.44 0.93 -21.68
C ASN A 119 -13.28 2.16 -21.29
N ARG A 120 -13.06 2.75 -20.11
CA ARG A 120 -13.77 3.94 -19.63
C ARG A 120 -12.84 5.15 -19.65
N THR A 121 -13.29 6.24 -20.26
CA THR A 121 -12.51 7.49 -20.35
C THR A 121 -13.27 8.64 -19.71
N ILE A 122 -12.56 9.39 -18.88
CA ILE A 122 -13.02 10.64 -18.27
C ILE A 122 -12.23 11.76 -18.93
N SER A 123 -12.89 12.62 -19.70
CA SER A 123 -12.21 13.68 -20.48
C SER A 123 -11.62 14.80 -19.63
N LYS A 124 -12.08 14.96 -18.39
CA LYS A 124 -11.64 16.00 -17.46
C LYS A 124 -11.54 15.44 -16.05
N PHE A 125 -10.41 14.79 -15.77
CA PHE A 125 -10.06 14.20 -14.49
C PHE A 125 -8.96 15.03 -13.80
N PRO A 126 -9.09 15.31 -12.49
CA PRO A 126 -8.05 16.02 -11.75
C PRO A 126 -6.90 15.06 -11.40
N PHE A 127 -5.67 15.48 -11.67
CA PHE A 127 -4.48 14.76 -11.22
C PHE A 127 -3.37 15.73 -10.87
N ARG A 128 -2.34 15.24 -10.18
CA ARG A 128 -1.22 16.05 -9.72
C ARG A 128 0.04 15.73 -10.49
N VAL A 129 0.71 16.75 -10.99
CA VAL A 129 2.09 16.60 -11.49
C VAL A 129 3.02 17.11 -10.40
N SER A 130 3.99 16.29 -10.02
CA SER A 130 4.78 16.50 -8.81
C SER A 130 6.27 16.52 -9.06
N ARG A 131 6.97 17.37 -8.29
CA ARG A 131 8.44 17.41 -8.17
C ARG A 131 8.83 17.17 -6.72
N TYR A 132 9.88 16.39 -6.52
CA TYR A 132 10.41 16.14 -5.19
C TYR A 132 11.66 16.98 -4.96
N ALA A 133 11.67 17.80 -3.92
CA ALA A 133 12.90 18.37 -3.39
C ALA A 133 13.60 17.29 -2.56
N VAL A 134 14.25 16.33 -3.22
CA VAL A 134 14.98 15.25 -2.57
C VAL A 134 16.29 15.79 -2.00
N ARG A 135 16.66 15.41 -0.77
CA ARG A 135 18.05 15.54 -0.31
C ARG A 135 18.88 14.56 -1.15
N ARG A 136 19.90 15.07 -1.87
CA ARG A 136 20.80 14.34 -2.81
C ARG A 136 21.33 12.95 -2.41
N ASN A 137 21.10 12.48 -1.18
CA ASN A 137 21.64 11.24 -0.62
C ASN A 137 20.57 10.20 -0.27
N ASP A 138 19.30 10.39 -0.62
CA ASP A 138 18.28 9.35 -0.43
C ASP A 138 18.34 8.32 -1.58
N PRO A 139 18.61 7.03 -1.32
CA PRO A 139 18.60 5.99 -2.34
C PRO A 139 17.19 5.70 -2.91
N LEU A 140 16.12 6.17 -2.26
CA LEU A 140 14.75 5.96 -2.71
C LEU A 140 14.39 7.00 -3.78
N ARG A 141 14.36 6.56 -5.03
CA ARG A 141 13.86 7.38 -6.15
C ARG A 141 12.36 7.58 -6.00
N PRO A 142 11.82 8.79 -6.23
CA PRO A 142 10.39 9.01 -6.07
C PRO A 142 9.58 8.25 -7.14
N TRP A 143 8.33 7.96 -6.80
CA TRP A 143 7.33 7.34 -7.68
C TRP A 143 6.09 8.22 -7.78
N GLY A 144 5.37 8.10 -8.90
CA GLY A 144 3.96 8.50 -9.00
C GLY A 144 3.05 7.52 -8.24
N HIS A 145 1.90 8.02 -7.79
CA HIS A 145 0.99 7.32 -6.89
C HIS A 145 -0.41 7.19 -7.48
N PHE A 146 -0.93 5.97 -7.45
CA PHE A 146 -2.35 5.66 -7.62
C PHE A 146 -2.99 5.59 -6.24
N GLY A 147 -3.46 6.75 -5.76
CA GLY A 147 -3.99 6.88 -4.40
C GLY A 147 -5.38 6.28 -4.23
N ILE A 148 -5.51 5.31 -3.31
CA ILE A 148 -6.79 4.66 -2.96
C ILE A 148 -7.24 4.98 -1.54
N SER A 149 -6.55 5.89 -0.84
CA SER A 149 -6.96 6.29 0.49
C SER A 149 -8.30 7.04 0.46
N MET A 150 -9.17 6.70 1.42
CA MET A 150 -10.37 7.47 1.70
C MET A 150 -10.02 8.55 2.70
N VAL A 151 -10.19 9.82 2.31
CA VAL A 151 -9.88 10.92 3.24
C VAL A 151 -11.15 11.55 3.76
N PRO A 152 -11.30 11.69 5.09
CA PRO A 152 -12.40 12.45 5.65
C PRO A 152 -12.42 13.88 5.07
N PRO A 153 -13.58 14.40 4.64
CA PRO A 153 -13.70 15.75 4.08
C PRO A 153 -13.18 16.86 5.02
N ASP A 154 -13.20 16.61 6.33
CA ASP A 154 -12.74 17.52 7.38
C ASP A 154 -11.24 17.41 7.72
N SER A 155 -10.51 16.50 7.07
CA SER A 155 -9.11 16.27 7.35
C SER A 155 -8.26 17.53 7.12
N LYS A 156 -7.19 17.69 7.93
CA LYS A 156 -6.21 18.76 7.71
C LYS A 156 -5.52 18.67 6.36
N MET A 157 -5.56 17.51 5.72
CA MET A 157 -5.01 17.30 4.40
C MET A 157 -5.79 18.14 3.37
N PHE A 158 -7.13 18.08 3.30
CA PHE A 158 -7.89 18.97 2.40
C PHE A 158 -7.81 20.46 2.78
N ARG A 159 -7.51 20.80 4.05
CA ARG A 159 -7.21 22.20 4.42
C ARG A 159 -5.91 22.72 3.80
N ARG A 160 -4.93 21.83 3.56
CA ARG A 160 -3.68 22.16 2.84
C ARG A 160 -3.87 22.20 1.32
N TRP A 161 -4.95 21.62 0.82
CA TRP A 161 -5.27 21.51 -0.60
C TRP A 161 -6.75 21.86 -0.84
N PRO A 162 -7.16 23.15 -0.67
CA PRO A 162 -8.56 23.54 -0.75
C PRO A 162 -9.12 23.31 -2.16
N GLY A 163 -10.27 22.64 -2.26
CA GLY A 163 -10.93 22.35 -3.54
C GLY A 163 -10.43 21.08 -4.24
N ASP A 164 -9.51 20.35 -3.63
CA ASP A 164 -9.06 19.06 -4.15
C ASP A 164 -10.04 17.93 -3.78
N GLU A 165 -10.12 16.92 -4.64
CA GLU A 165 -11.03 15.78 -4.54
C GLU A 165 -10.21 14.49 -4.53
N SER A 166 -10.59 13.50 -3.71
CA SER A 166 -9.89 12.21 -3.74
C SER A 166 -10.14 11.51 -5.08
N MET A 167 -9.20 10.66 -5.50
CA MET A 167 -9.34 9.89 -6.74
C MET A 167 -10.65 9.08 -6.75
N LEU A 168 -10.99 8.44 -5.62
CA LEU A 168 -12.22 7.66 -5.50
C LEU A 168 -13.48 8.52 -5.59
N ASP A 169 -13.47 9.72 -4.99
CA ASP A 169 -14.59 10.67 -5.09
C ASP A 169 -14.74 11.20 -6.52
N SER A 170 -13.64 11.53 -7.21
CA SER A 170 -13.67 11.94 -8.62
C SER A 170 -14.23 10.83 -9.51
N LEU A 171 -13.80 9.57 -9.32
CA LEU A 171 -14.34 8.43 -10.07
C LEU A 171 -15.84 8.25 -9.83
N MET A 172 -16.30 8.41 -8.60
CA MET A 172 -17.73 8.36 -8.26
C MET A 172 -18.51 9.51 -8.91
N ARG A 173 -18.00 10.75 -8.83
CA ARG A 173 -18.63 11.93 -9.44
C ARG A 173 -18.77 11.79 -10.95
N HIS A 174 -17.81 11.15 -11.60
CA HIS A 174 -17.83 10.83 -13.03
C HIS A 174 -18.60 9.55 -13.37
N ARG A 175 -19.30 8.91 -12.41
CA ARG A 175 -20.06 7.66 -12.59
C ARG A 175 -19.24 6.53 -13.19
N ILE A 176 -17.97 6.46 -12.80
CA ILE A 176 -17.10 5.33 -13.13
C ILE A 176 -17.29 4.21 -12.12
N ILE A 177 -17.53 4.57 -10.85
CA ILE A 177 -17.81 3.65 -9.75
C ILE A 177 -19.05 4.11 -8.97
N GLY A 178 -19.79 3.17 -8.40
CA GLY A 178 -21.01 3.49 -7.63
C GLY A 178 -20.74 4.09 -6.25
N ARG A 179 -19.57 3.81 -5.65
CA ARG A 179 -19.17 4.24 -4.29
C ARG A 179 -17.66 4.44 -4.18
N PRO A 180 -17.19 5.26 -3.23
CA PRO A 180 -15.75 5.44 -2.98
C PRO A 180 -15.22 4.28 -2.13
N THR A 181 -15.31 3.06 -2.65
CA THR A 181 -14.85 1.83 -2.00
C THR A 181 -13.86 1.11 -2.88
N TYR A 182 -13.06 0.23 -2.28
CA TYR A 182 -12.17 -0.63 -3.03
C TYR A 182 -11.99 -1.98 -2.34
N THR A 183 -11.56 -2.96 -3.13
CA THR A 183 -11.11 -4.26 -2.68
C THR A 183 -9.80 -4.56 -3.37
N LEU A 184 -8.80 -4.96 -2.59
CA LEU A 184 -7.49 -5.34 -3.10
C LEU A 184 -7.26 -6.83 -2.84
N LEU A 185 -7.03 -7.58 -3.91
CA LEU A 185 -6.63 -8.97 -3.85
C LEU A 185 -5.23 -9.11 -4.44
N SER A 186 -4.26 -9.47 -3.60
CA SER A 186 -2.89 -9.76 -4.03
C SER A 186 -2.63 -11.27 -3.98
N LYS A 187 -2.01 -11.79 -5.03
CA LYS A 187 -1.57 -13.18 -5.19
C LYS A 187 -0.07 -13.18 -5.49
N ALA A 188 0.71 -13.66 -4.54
CA ALA A 188 2.10 -14.00 -4.79
C ALA A 188 2.15 -15.28 -5.64
N GLN A 189 2.72 -15.19 -6.83
CA GLN A 189 2.96 -16.34 -7.71
C GLN A 189 4.44 -16.62 -7.76
N GLN A 190 4.80 -17.89 -7.57
CA GLN A 190 6.16 -18.37 -7.72
C GLN A 190 6.31 -18.93 -9.14
N LEU A 191 6.81 -18.11 -10.06
CA LEU A 191 7.15 -18.51 -11.42
C LEU A 191 8.67 -18.54 -11.54
N LEU A 192 9.31 -19.63 -11.12
CA LEU A 192 10.77 -19.75 -11.18
C LEU A 192 11.30 -19.36 -12.57
N PRO A 193 12.31 -18.47 -12.67
CA PRO A 193 13.18 -17.98 -11.59
C PRO A 193 12.69 -16.72 -10.85
N LEU A 194 11.50 -16.18 -11.14
CA LEU A 194 10.99 -14.91 -10.61
C LEU A 194 9.83 -15.11 -9.63
N ASN A 195 9.92 -14.47 -8.46
CA ASN A 195 8.74 -14.25 -7.62
C ASN A 195 8.03 -13.02 -8.17
N TYR A 196 6.77 -13.17 -8.57
CA TYR A 196 5.97 -12.07 -9.11
C TYR A 196 4.69 -11.91 -8.28
N ILE A 197 4.41 -10.68 -7.85
CA ILE A 197 3.18 -10.36 -7.13
C ILE A 197 2.19 -9.81 -8.16
N SER A 198 1.15 -10.59 -8.43
CA SER A 198 0.01 -10.18 -9.24
C SER A 198 -1.17 -9.85 -8.33
N GLY A 199 -2.10 -9.02 -8.77
CA GLY A 199 -3.31 -8.75 -8.02
C GLY A 199 -4.40 -8.12 -8.86
N GLU A 200 -5.53 -7.91 -8.21
CA GLU A 200 -6.67 -7.19 -8.75
C GLU A 200 -7.11 -6.16 -7.72
N LEU A 201 -7.18 -4.90 -8.17
CA LEU A 201 -7.80 -3.81 -7.46
C LEU A 201 -9.18 -3.60 -8.07
N THR A 202 -10.23 -3.86 -7.29
CA THR A 202 -11.59 -3.53 -7.72
C THR A 202 -12.08 -2.30 -6.98
N LEU A 203 -12.45 -1.26 -7.72
CA LEU A 203 -13.00 0.00 -7.24
C LEU A 203 -14.53 -0.03 -7.35
N GLY A 204 -15.23 0.56 -6.37
CA GLY A 204 -16.70 0.63 -6.33
C GLY A 204 -17.39 -0.54 -5.65
N ASP A 205 -18.62 -0.81 -6.11
CA ASP A 205 -19.57 -1.77 -5.51
C ASP A 205 -19.21 -3.23 -5.83
N ALA A 206 -18.02 -3.66 -5.42
CA ALA A 206 -17.62 -5.06 -5.54
C ALA A 206 -17.92 -5.82 -4.26
N ILE A 207 -19.16 -6.25 -4.10
CA ILE A 207 -19.48 -7.33 -3.16
C ILE A 207 -20.09 -8.48 -3.97
N GLY A 208 -19.25 -9.11 -4.80
CA GLY A 208 -19.58 -10.35 -5.51
C GLY A 208 -19.43 -11.61 -4.66
N TYR A 209 -19.06 -11.48 -3.38
CA TYR A 209 -18.81 -12.60 -2.47
C TYR A 209 -19.76 -12.58 -1.27
N PRO A 210 -20.15 -13.75 -0.73
CA PRO A 210 -21.05 -13.83 0.42
C PRO A 210 -20.46 -13.08 1.62
N ARG A 211 -21.23 -12.15 2.22
CA ARG A 211 -20.81 -11.41 3.45
C ARG A 211 -20.39 -12.35 4.60
N SER A 212 -20.87 -13.60 4.61
CA SER A 212 -20.52 -14.62 5.58
C SER A 212 -19.06 -15.06 5.56
N GLU A 213 -18.32 -14.77 4.48
CA GLU A 213 -16.91 -15.16 4.35
C GLU A 213 -15.94 -14.06 4.82
N TYR A 214 -16.44 -12.86 5.16
CA TYR A 214 -15.61 -11.73 5.56
C TYR A 214 -15.79 -11.38 7.04
N LYS A 215 -14.69 -10.94 7.65
CA LYS A 215 -14.72 -10.19 8.91
C LYS A 215 -14.72 -8.71 8.59
N ILE A 216 -15.76 -8.01 9.01
CA ILE A 216 -15.85 -6.55 8.89
C ILE A 216 -15.24 -5.94 10.14
N ILE A 217 -14.27 -5.05 9.95
CA ILE A 217 -13.62 -4.31 11.03
C ILE A 217 -13.90 -2.82 10.87
N LYS A 218 -14.05 -2.11 11.99
CA LYS A 218 -14.04 -0.64 11.95
C LYS A 218 -12.59 -0.18 11.74
N PHE A 219 -12.39 0.70 10.77
CA PHE A 219 -11.15 1.44 10.61
C PHE A 219 -11.37 2.91 10.93
N PHE A 220 -10.27 3.62 11.19
CA PHE A 220 -10.24 5.05 11.43
C PHE A 220 -9.08 5.66 10.65
N HIS A 221 -9.25 6.91 10.25
CA HIS A 221 -8.20 7.71 9.64
C HIS A 221 -7.65 8.66 10.69
N SER A 222 -6.33 8.87 10.70
CA SER A 222 -5.74 9.87 11.59
C SER A 222 -5.93 11.26 10.96
N PRO A 223 -6.70 12.18 11.57
CA PRO A 223 -6.94 13.50 10.99
C PRO A 223 -5.71 14.43 11.08
N TYR A 224 -4.68 14.00 11.81
CA TYR A 224 -3.47 14.78 12.11
C TYR A 224 -2.24 14.36 11.30
N HIS A 225 -2.32 13.27 10.54
CA HIS A 225 -1.19 12.77 9.77
C HIS A 225 -1.23 13.31 8.34
N HIS A 226 -0.07 13.51 7.72
CA HIS A 226 0.05 13.93 6.32
C HIS A 226 -0.32 12.81 5.31
N ARG A 227 -0.68 11.63 5.83
CA ARG A 227 -1.11 10.45 5.08
C ARG A 227 -2.41 9.92 5.69
N ALA A 228 -3.34 9.48 4.84
CA ALA A 228 -4.66 9.02 5.25
C ALA A 228 -4.71 7.48 5.29
N TYR A 229 -3.80 6.91 6.06
CA TYR A 229 -3.79 5.46 6.29
C TYR A 229 -5.08 4.95 6.91
N ALA A 230 -5.62 3.86 6.36
CA ALA A 230 -6.63 3.06 7.03
C ALA A 230 -5.98 2.36 8.23
N LYS A 231 -6.44 2.70 9.44
CA LYS A 231 -5.93 2.13 10.68
C LYS A 231 -7.00 1.35 11.41
N THR A 232 -6.61 0.28 12.08
CA THR A 232 -7.51 -0.53 12.93
C THR A 232 -6.83 -0.86 14.25
N TRP A 233 -7.63 -1.18 15.27
CA TRP A 233 -7.10 -1.55 16.58
C TRP A 233 -6.77 -3.04 16.62
N VAL A 234 -5.58 -3.35 17.15
CA VAL A 234 -5.13 -4.71 17.43
C VAL A 234 -5.17 -4.91 18.94
N SER A 235 -5.99 -5.87 19.40
CA SER A 235 -6.12 -6.19 20.81
C SER A 235 -5.03 -7.13 21.30
N SER A 236 -4.54 -8.02 20.43
CA SER A 236 -3.43 -8.90 20.75
C SER A 236 -2.70 -9.41 19.50
N VAL A 237 -1.41 -9.68 19.67
CA VAL A 237 -0.58 -10.41 18.69
C VAL A 237 -0.35 -11.82 19.22
N LYS A 238 -0.48 -12.81 18.34
CA LYS A 238 -0.26 -14.23 18.64
C LYS A 238 0.80 -14.79 17.71
N LEU A 239 1.76 -15.52 18.27
CA LEU A 239 2.75 -16.25 17.51
C LEU A 239 2.45 -17.76 17.60
N PHE A 240 2.32 -18.43 16.46
CA PHE A 240 2.07 -19.87 16.39
C PHE A 240 3.23 -20.60 15.71
N ASP A 241 3.69 -21.69 16.32
CA ASP A 241 4.64 -22.62 15.70
C ASP A 241 3.93 -23.45 14.59
N THR A 242 4.57 -23.55 13.42
CA THR A 242 4.01 -24.06 12.15
C THR A 242 4.20 -25.55 11.91
N ASN A 243 4.90 -26.28 12.77
CA ASN A 243 5.14 -27.71 12.55
C ASN A 243 3.84 -28.50 12.29
N GLU A 244 3.79 -29.15 11.12
CA GLU A 244 2.64 -29.39 10.21
C GLU A 244 1.38 -30.08 10.74
N ASN A 245 1.32 -30.45 12.01
CA ASN A 245 0.12 -31.04 12.60
C ASN A 245 -0.40 -30.15 13.73
N LEU A 246 -1.29 -29.22 13.35
CA LEU A 246 -2.08 -28.35 14.22
C LEU A 246 -1.23 -27.38 15.05
N LEU A 247 -1.09 -26.12 14.61
CA LEU A 247 -0.75 -24.92 15.42
C LEU A 247 -0.49 -25.27 16.91
N THR A 248 0.71 -25.77 17.21
CA THR A 248 0.90 -26.53 18.46
C THR A 248 0.93 -25.61 19.68
N LYS A 249 0.85 -26.23 20.86
CA LYS A 249 0.46 -25.67 22.18
C LYS A 249 1.17 -24.39 22.65
N GLU A 250 2.36 -24.07 22.16
CA GLU A 250 3.10 -22.90 22.65
C GLU A 250 2.64 -21.65 21.89
N ARG A 251 1.78 -20.85 22.56
CA ARG A 251 1.26 -19.59 22.04
C ARG A 251 1.85 -18.47 22.86
N PHE A 252 2.64 -17.62 22.23
CA PHE A 252 2.97 -16.33 22.81
C PHE A 252 1.84 -15.37 22.47
N GLN A 253 1.09 -14.94 23.49
CA GLN A 253 0.04 -13.94 23.34
C GLN A 253 0.50 -12.64 24.03
N TYR A 254 0.60 -11.59 23.23
CA TYR A 254 0.90 -10.25 23.73
C TYR A 254 -0.40 -9.46 23.73
N THR A 255 -0.97 -9.28 24.92
CA THR A 255 -2.05 -8.33 25.13
C THR A 255 -1.41 -7.02 25.58
N TYR A 256 -1.62 -5.97 24.81
CA TYR A 256 -1.07 -4.66 25.12
C TYR A 256 -2.09 -3.89 25.99
N PRO A 257 -1.64 -3.20 27.06
CA PRO A 257 -2.55 -2.47 27.96
C PRO A 257 -3.23 -1.27 27.27
N ARG A 258 -2.72 -0.87 26.11
CA ARG A 258 -3.40 -0.01 25.15
C ARG A 258 -3.42 -0.75 23.82
N SER A 259 -4.58 -0.86 23.19
CA SER A 259 -4.69 -1.30 21.81
C SER A 259 -3.72 -0.47 20.97
N PHE A 260 -2.94 -1.11 20.11
CA PHE A 260 -2.07 -0.40 19.17
C PHE A 260 -2.71 -0.42 17.78
N MET A 261 -2.36 0.58 16.97
CA MET A 261 -2.96 0.76 15.66
C MET A 261 -2.15 -0.01 14.62
N ALA A 262 -2.79 -0.94 13.92
CA ALA A 262 -2.25 -1.50 12.69
C ALA A 262 -2.63 -0.60 11.52
N THR A 263 -1.71 -0.44 10.58
CA THR A 263 -1.89 0.29 9.33
C THR A 263 -1.81 -0.69 8.18
N ILE A 264 -2.70 -0.56 7.20
CA ILE A 264 -2.60 -1.29 5.94
C ILE A 264 -1.85 -0.39 4.96
N ASP A 265 -0.62 -0.77 4.63
CA ASP A 265 0.27 -0.02 3.74
C ASP A 265 0.60 -0.87 2.51
N THR A 266 0.17 -0.41 1.33
CA THR A 266 0.49 -1.05 0.05
C THR A 266 1.83 -0.59 -0.53
N GLY A 267 2.41 0.48 0.01
CA GLY A 267 3.72 0.99 -0.38
C GLY A 267 4.89 0.20 0.22
N THR A 268 4.63 -0.77 1.10
CA THR A 268 5.65 -1.61 1.71
C THR A 268 5.47 -3.08 1.35
N ASN A 269 6.57 -3.78 1.04
CA ASN A 269 6.59 -5.22 0.83
C ASN A 269 6.90 -6.02 2.11
N THR A 270 6.99 -5.34 3.26
CA THR A 270 7.31 -5.92 4.57
C THR A 270 6.23 -5.60 5.60
N ILE A 271 6.17 -6.41 6.66
CA ILE A 271 5.41 -6.09 7.87
C ILE A 271 6.38 -5.45 8.87
N SER A 272 6.16 -4.19 9.21
CA SER A 272 6.94 -3.51 10.25
C SER A 272 6.29 -3.72 11.62
N LEU A 273 7.01 -4.37 12.53
CA LEU A 273 6.56 -4.59 13.89
C LEU A 273 7.17 -3.53 14.82
N PRO A 274 6.36 -2.82 15.64
CA PRO A 274 6.85 -1.71 16.45
C PRO A 274 7.64 -2.14 17.69
N TYR A 275 7.87 -3.43 17.89
CA TYR A 275 8.38 -3.97 19.15
C TYR A 275 9.54 -4.95 18.95
N PRO A 276 10.78 -4.60 19.38
CA PRO A 276 11.95 -5.47 19.26
C PRO A 276 11.79 -6.84 19.92
N HIS A 277 11.04 -6.94 21.02
CA HIS A 277 10.82 -8.23 21.71
C HIS A 277 10.05 -9.24 20.84
N LEU A 278 9.13 -8.78 19.97
CA LEU A 278 8.44 -9.66 19.04
C LEU A 278 9.42 -10.30 18.04
N HIS A 279 10.43 -9.54 17.60
CA HIS A 279 11.48 -10.07 16.72
C HIS A 279 12.30 -11.15 17.44
N ASP A 280 12.71 -10.89 18.69
CA ASP A 280 13.46 -11.85 19.49
C ASP A 280 12.66 -13.14 19.75
N ASP A 281 11.34 -13.03 19.92
CA ASP A 281 10.45 -14.17 20.12
C ASP A 281 10.24 -14.98 18.82
N ILE A 282 10.11 -14.32 17.66
CA ILE A 282 10.12 -14.97 16.33
C ILE A 282 11.41 -15.76 16.13
N VAL A 283 12.56 -15.14 16.39
CA VAL A 283 13.86 -15.81 16.31
C VAL A 283 13.92 -17.00 17.25
N ARG A 284 13.38 -16.88 18.47
CA ARG A 284 13.36 -17.96 19.45
C ARG A 284 12.55 -19.16 18.96
N VAL A 285 11.37 -18.94 18.38
CA VAL A 285 10.53 -20.02 17.84
C VAL A 285 11.25 -20.75 16.72
N ILE A 286 11.78 -19.99 15.75
CA ILE A 286 12.57 -20.55 14.64
C ILE A 286 13.72 -21.42 15.17
N ARG A 287 14.50 -20.89 16.11
CA ARG A 287 15.65 -21.60 16.71
C ARG A 287 15.23 -22.91 17.36
N ARG A 288 14.13 -22.92 18.11
CA ARG A 288 13.62 -24.12 18.77
C ARG A 288 13.20 -25.18 17.76
N GLY A 289 12.47 -24.78 16.70
CA GLY A 289 12.06 -25.67 15.62
C GLY A 289 13.27 -26.31 14.93
N MET A 290 14.22 -25.49 14.48
CA MET A 290 15.43 -25.98 13.81
C MET A 290 16.28 -26.88 14.71
N LYS A 291 16.47 -26.54 16.00
CA LYS A 291 17.22 -27.40 16.93
C LYS A 291 16.55 -28.75 17.16
N ARG A 292 15.21 -28.79 17.19
CA ARG A 292 14.46 -30.04 17.33
C ARG A 292 14.75 -31.00 16.17
N ASP A 293 14.96 -30.44 14.98
CA ASP A 293 15.19 -31.21 13.76
C ASP A 293 16.69 -31.40 13.45
N GLY A 294 17.56 -31.14 14.44
CA GLY A 294 18.99 -31.50 14.41
C GLY A 294 19.93 -30.44 13.85
N TYR A 295 19.46 -29.23 13.56
CA TYR A 295 20.32 -28.14 13.09
C TYR A 295 21.19 -27.57 14.22
N ASP A 296 22.46 -27.32 13.92
CA ASP A 296 23.39 -26.70 14.87
C ASP A 296 23.27 -25.15 14.91
N ASP A 297 23.91 -24.53 15.90
CA ASP A 297 23.87 -23.07 16.08
C ASP A 297 24.55 -22.30 14.93
N ARG A 298 25.38 -22.94 14.08
CA ARG A 298 26.02 -22.30 12.92
C ARG A 298 25.05 -22.19 11.74
N HIS A 299 24.18 -23.17 11.56
CA HIS A 299 23.07 -23.09 10.59
C HIS A 299 22.05 -22.02 10.98
N ILE A 300 21.90 -21.82 12.29
CA ILE A 300 21.00 -20.84 12.91
C ILE A 300 21.61 -19.42 12.91
N ALA A 301 22.93 -19.30 12.93
CA ALA A 301 23.64 -18.02 13.03
C ALA A 301 23.79 -17.31 11.67
N ALA A 302 22.71 -16.78 11.12
CA ALA A 302 22.72 -15.73 10.09
C ALA A 302 21.34 -15.07 9.87
N MET A 303 20.48 -15.04 10.90
CA MET A 303 19.07 -14.65 10.71
C MET A 303 18.76 -13.16 10.92
N ARG A 304 19.61 -12.41 11.66
CA ARG A 304 19.39 -10.98 11.95
C ARG A 304 20.47 -10.18 11.24
N ILE A 305 20.06 -9.31 10.33
CA ILE A 305 20.94 -8.31 9.72
C ILE A 305 20.40 -6.96 10.18
N ARG A 306 21.22 -6.23 10.97
CA ARG A 306 20.92 -4.83 11.27
C ARG A 306 21.32 -3.97 10.10
N PHE A 307 20.42 -3.11 9.66
CA PHE A 307 20.74 -2.09 8.66
C PHE A 307 20.36 -0.73 9.24
N GLU A 308 21.39 0.09 9.48
CA GLU A 308 21.37 1.54 9.75
C GLU A 308 20.51 2.08 10.92
N ASP A 309 19.61 1.29 11.52
CA ASP A 309 18.89 1.43 12.80
C ASP A 309 17.66 0.49 12.85
N ASP A 310 17.31 -0.15 11.72
CA ASP A 310 16.25 -1.14 11.59
C ASP A 310 16.77 -2.57 11.77
N ASP A 311 16.04 -3.36 12.57
CA ASP A 311 16.30 -4.78 12.79
C ASP A 311 15.58 -5.62 11.72
N PHE A 312 16.26 -5.91 10.60
CA PHE A 312 15.74 -6.84 9.60
C PHE A 312 16.06 -8.29 9.97
N LEU A 313 15.05 -9.15 9.80
CA LEU A 313 15.24 -10.60 9.88
C LEU A 313 15.46 -11.14 8.47
N TYR A 314 16.71 -11.35 8.08
CA TYR A 314 17.02 -12.05 6.84
C TYR A 314 16.96 -13.55 7.10
N VAL A 315 15.92 -14.20 6.61
CA VAL A 315 15.70 -15.63 6.83
C VAL A 315 16.20 -16.40 5.61
N ARG A 316 17.10 -17.35 5.82
CA ARG A 316 17.55 -18.25 4.75
C ARG A 316 16.45 -19.25 4.39
N LYS A 317 16.48 -19.78 3.17
CA LYS A 317 15.43 -20.67 2.65
C LYS A 317 15.22 -21.92 3.52
N GLU A 318 16.28 -22.45 4.12
CA GLU A 318 16.24 -23.64 5.00
C GLU A 318 15.43 -23.43 6.28
N VAL A 319 15.10 -22.18 6.58
CA VAL A 319 14.38 -21.78 7.79
C VAL A 319 12.88 -21.60 7.52
N PHE A 320 12.45 -21.60 6.25
CA PHE A 320 11.07 -21.27 5.86
C PHE A 320 10.03 -22.18 6.50
N ASP A 321 10.35 -23.46 6.67
CA ASP A 321 9.46 -24.45 7.30
C ASP A 321 9.29 -24.22 8.82
N TYR A 322 10.15 -23.39 9.43
CA TYR A 322 10.13 -23.05 10.85
C TYR A 322 9.64 -21.62 11.12
N LEU A 323 9.25 -20.89 10.07
CA LEU A 323 8.70 -19.55 10.22
C LEU A 323 7.37 -19.63 10.98
N PRO A 324 7.22 -18.91 12.10
CA PRO A 324 5.97 -18.92 12.83
C PRO A 324 4.86 -18.19 12.07
N VAL A 325 3.61 -18.58 12.32
CA VAL A 325 2.45 -17.79 11.87
C VAL A 325 2.26 -16.62 12.84
N LEU A 326 2.27 -15.40 12.30
CA LEU A 326 1.86 -14.21 13.03
C LEU A 326 0.35 -14.00 12.90
N GLY A 327 -0.38 -14.20 14.00
CA GLY A 327 -1.81 -13.90 14.09
C GLY A 327 -2.05 -12.53 14.71
N LEU A 328 -2.84 -11.70 14.05
CA LEU A 328 -3.32 -10.43 14.59
C LEU A 328 -4.78 -10.58 15.01
N GLN A 329 -5.09 -10.28 16.28
CA GLN A 329 -6.46 -10.19 16.74
C GLN A 329 -6.92 -8.74 16.66
N LEU A 330 -7.80 -8.47 15.70
CA LEU A 330 -8.39 -7.15 15.48
C LEU A 330 -9.57 -6.96 16.44
N GLU A 331 -9.76 -5.74 16.94
CA GLU A 331 -10.95 -5.42 17.73
C GLU A 331 -12.19 -5.42 16.84
N ASP A 332 -13.22 -6.14 17.26
CA ASP A 332 -14.50 -6.13 16.55
C ASP A 332 -15.13 -4.74 16.67
N GLY A 333 -15.67 -4.25 15.56
CA GLY A 333 -16.36 -2.97 15.50
C GLY A 333 -17.71 -2.98 16.22
N SER A 334 -18.18 -4.11 16.73
CA SER A 334 -19.43 -4.24 17.47
C SER A 334 -19.34 -3.67 18.90
N LYS A 335 -19.30 -2.34 18.99
CA LYS A 335 -19.91 -1.58 20.08
C LYS A 335 -20.90 -0.59 19.48
#